data_AF-A0A0J1JYL9-F1
#
_entry.id   AF-A0A0J1JYL9-F1
#
_cell.length_a   1.000
_cell.length_b   1.000
_cell.length_c   1.000
_cell.angle_alpha   90.00
_cell.angle_beta   90.00
_cell.angle_gamma   90.00
#
_symmetry.space_group_name_H-M   'P 1'
#
loop_
_entity.id
_entity.type
_entity.pdbx_description
1 polymer ?
#
loop_
_entity_poly.entity_id
_entity_poly.type
_entity_poly.pdbx_seq_one_letter_code
_entity_poly.pdbx_strand_id
1 'polypeptide(L)'
;MFDIGFWELILISVVGLVVLGPERLPVAIRSVSRWVGAARNMANSVKDELSQELKLQELQENLRKAEQMGMKDLSPELRDSVEELKKAASDVQRPYAEKKDEQPSATTSHKQE
;
A
#
# COMPACT_ATOMS: atom_id res chain seq x y z
N MET A 1 8.19 -7.34 -3.56
CA MET A 1 8.37 -8.81 -3.58
C MET A 1 7.02 -9.47 -3.89
N PHE A 2 6.57 -9.30 -5.13
CA PHE A 2 5.48 -10.07 -5.74
C PHE A 2 5.90 -10.27 -7.19
N ASP A 3 7.03 -10.97 -7.36
CA ASP A 3 7.55 -11.37 -8.67
C ASP A 3 6.74 -12.55 -9.21
N ILE A 4 5.41 -12.48 -9.12
CA ILE A 4 4.51 -13.52 -9.60
C ILE A 4 4.35 -13.30 -11.10
N GLY A 5 5.07 -14.11 -11.88
CA GLY A 5 4.96 -14.12 -13.33
C GLY A 5 3.63 -14.72 -13.81
N PHE A 6 3.32 -14.50 -15.09
CA PHE A 6 2.16 -15.11 -15.75
C PHE A 6 2.15 -16.64 -15.61
N TRP A 7 3.32 -17.27 -15.70
CA TRP A 7 3.47 -18.71 -15.54
C TRP A 7 3.12 -19.21 -14.14
N GLU A 8 3.46 -18.45 -13.09
CA GLU A 8 3.12 -18.80 -11.72
C GLU A 8 1.61 -18.68 -11.47
N LEU A 9 0.95 -17.67 -12.03
CA LEU A 9 -0.51 -17.56 -11.96
C LEU A 9 -1.22 -18.77 -12.58
N ILE A 10 -0.74 -19.23 -13.74
CA ILE A 10 -1.29 -20.44 -14.38
C ILE A 10 -1.10 -21.65 -13.47
N LEU A 11 0.10 -21.84 -12.91
CA LEU A 11 0.39 -22.97 -12.03
C LEU A 11 -0.51 -22.96 -10.79
N ILE A 12 -0.65 -21.81 -10.13
CA ILE A 12 -1.55 -21.63 -8.98
C ILE A 12 -3.00 -21.92 -9.38
N SER A 13 -3.44 -21.45 -10.54
CA SER A 13 -4.79 -21.71 -11.04
C SER A 13 -5.02 -23.21 -11.26
N VAL A 14 -4.07 -23.94 -11.86
CA VAL A 14 -4.17 -25.39 -12.06
C VAL A 14 -4.23 -26.11 -10.72
N VAL A 15 -3.33 -25.80 -9.78
CA VAL A 15 -3.32 -26.39 -8.44
C VAL A 15 -4.64 -26.11 -7.72
N GLY A 16 -5.15 -24.89 -7.80
CA GLY A 16 -6.45 -24.51 -7.25
C GLY A 16 -7.59 -25.33 -7.84
N LEU A 17 -7.60 -25.53 -9.16
CA LEU A 17 -8.62 -26.36 -9.83
C LEU A 17 -8.52 -27.84 -9.44
N VAL A 18 -7.34 -28.38 -9.18
CA VAL A 18 -7.18 -29.79 -8.78
C VAL A 18 -7.59 -30.00 -7.33
N VAL A 19 -7.11 -29.16 -6.41
CA VAL A 19 -7.37 -29.28 -4.97
C VAL A 19 -8.82 -28.95 -4.66
N LEU A 20 -9.24 -27.75 -5.09
CA LEU A 20 -10.56 -27.24 -4.80
C LEU A 20 -11.58 -27.67 -5.85
N GLY A 21 -11.22 -28.19 -7.01
CA GLY A 21 -12.16 -28.58 -8.06
C GLY A 21 -12.65 -27.38 -8.91
N PRO A 22 -12.85 -27.58 -10.24
CA PRO A 22 -13.26 -26.50 -11.15
C PRO A 22 -14.64 -25.92 -10.83
N GLU A 23 -15.54 -26.73 -10.29
CA GLU A 23 -16.90 -26.32 -9.91
C GLU A 23 -16.91 -25.44 -8.64
N ARG A 24 -15.95 -25.66 -7.73
CA ARG A 24 -15.98 -25.12 -6.36
C ARG A 24 -15.16 -23.83 -6.23
N LEU A 25 -14.08 -23.69 -7.01
CA LEU A 25 -13.26 -22.48 -7.11
C LEU A 25 -14.08 -21.20 -7.38
N PRO A 26 -14.96 -21.13 -8.40
CA PRO A 26 -15.75 -19.94 -8.67
C PRO A 26 -16.76 -19.63 -7.55
N VAL A 27 -17.26 -20.66 -6.85
CA VAL A 27 -18.15 -20.48 -5.69
C VAL A 27 -17.38 -19.89 -4.51
N ALA A 28 -16.17 -20.37 -4.23
CA ALA A 28 -15.31 -19.84 -3.17
C ALA A 28 -14.95 -18.37 -3.41
N ILE A 29 -14.57 -17.99 -4.64
CA ILE A 29 -14.31 -16.59 -5.01
C ILE A 29 -15.55 -15.73 -4.72
N ARG A 30 -16.75 -16.17 -5.13
CA ARG A 30 -17.99 -15.42 -4.89
C ARG A 30 -18.30 -15.24 -3.41
N SER A 31 -18.06 -16.26 -2.59
CA SER A 31 -18.28 -16.19 -1.15
C SER A 31 -17.33 -15.19 -0.49
N VAL A 32 -16.03 -15.28 -0.81
CA VAL A 32 -15.02 -14.36 -0.29
C VAL A 32 -15.28 -12.94 -0.79
N SER A 33 -15.59 -12.76 -2.08
CA SER A 33 -15.86 -11.44 -2.66
C SER A 33 -17.09 -10.79 -2.04
N ARG A 34 -18.12 -11.57 -1.71
CA ARG A 34 -19.31 -11.06 -1.00
C ARG A 34 -18.96 -10.59 0.40
N TRP A 35 -18.13 -11.32 1.13
CA TRP A 35 -17.70 -10.93 2.47
C TRP A 35 -16.81 -9.68 2.45
N VAL A 36 -15.82 -9.64 1.56
CA VAL A 36 -14.97 -8.47 1.35
C VAL A 36 -15.80 -7.27 0.91
N GLY A 37 -16.76 -7.47 0.00
CA GLY A 37 -17.69 -6.43 -0.44
C GLY A 37 -18.58 -5.90 0.68
N ALA A 38 -19.12 -6.78 1.51
CA ALA A 38 -19.92 -6.40 2.68
C ALA A 38 -19.09 -5.59 3.70
N ALA A 39 -17.88 -6.04 4.01
CA ALA A 39 -16.95 -5.33 4.89
C ALA A 39 -16.57 -3.96 4.33
N ARG A 40 -16.29 -3.88 3.02
CA ARG A 40 -15.96 -2.62 2.34
C ARG A 40 -17.14 -1.66 2.35
N ASN A 41 -18.35 -2.13 2.08
CA ASN A 41 -19.55 -1.31 2.14
C ASN A 41 -19.81 -0.78 3.55
N MET A 42 -19.70 -1.63 4.58
CA MET A 42 -19.84 -1.20 5.96
C MET A 42 -18.79 -0.14 6.34
N ALA A 43 -17.55 -0.33 5.94
CA ALA A 43 -16.49 0.65 6.17
C ALA A 43 -16.77 1.98 5.44
N ASN A 44 -17.33 1.93 4.23
CA ASN A 44 -17.70 3.13 3.48
C ASN A 44 -18.89 3.85 4.15
N SER A 45 -19.93 3.14 4.57
CA SER A 45 -21.08 3.75 5.27
C SER A 45 -20.67 4.44 6.57
N VAL A 46 -19.81 3.79 7.36
CA VAL A 46 -19.26 4.38 8.59
C VAL A 46 -18.41 5.62 8.28
N LYS A 47 -17.60 5.57 7.22
CA LYS A 47 -16.83 6.74 6.75
C LYS A 47 -17.73 7.88 6.31
N ASP A 48 -18.80 7.60 5.57
CA ASP A 48 -19.73 8.61 5.06
C ASP A 48 -20.48 9.29 6.21
N GLU A 49 -20.98 8.50 7.19
CA GLU A 49 -21.61 9.02 8.41
C GLU A 49 -20.64 9.88 9.25
N LEU A 50 -19.40 9.41 9.46
CA LEU A 50 -18.37 10.13 10.22
C LEU A 50 -17.82 11.38 9.50
N SER A 51 -17.90 11.40 8.17
CA SER A 51 -17.50 12.56 7.35
C SER A 51 -18.59 13.62 7.30
N GLN A 52 -19.85 13.20 7.43
CA GLN A 52 -21.01 14.09 7.46
C GLN A 52 -21.21 14.75 8.84
N GLU A 53 -20.67 14.14 9.92
CA GLU A 53 -20.66 14.66 11.29
C GLU A 53 -19.24 14.69 11.92
N LEU A 54 -18.37 15.63 11.49
CA LEU A 54 -17.26 16.18 12.31
C LEU A 54 -16.32 15.22 13.10
N LYS A 55 -16.02 13.98 12.65
CA LYS A 55 -15.15 13.03 13.42
C LYS A 55 -13.89 12.51 12.73
N LEU A 56 -13.37 13.23 11.73
CA LEU A 56 -12.07 12.91 11.14
C LEU A 56 -10.90 12.97 12.16
N GLN A 57 -10.98 13.85 13.16
CA GLN A 57 -9.93 13.97 14.19
C GLN A 57 -9.95 12.79 15.18
N GLU A 58 -11.11 12.34 15.65
CA GLU A 58 -11.20 11.19 16.56
C GLU A 58 -10.72 9.89 15.92
N LEU A 59 -11.01 9.68 14.63
CA LEU A 59 -10.47 8.53 13.89
C LEU A 59 -8.96 8.63 13.73
N GLN A 60 -8.41 9.80 13.35
CA GLN A 60 -6.96 9.97 13.27
C GLN A 60 -6.29 9.72 14.63
N GLU A 61 -6.87 10.19 15.73
CA GLU A 61 -6.35 9.94 17.07
C GLU A 61 -6.42 8.46 17.45
N ASN A 62 -7.53 7.76 17.18
CA ASN A 62 -7.65 6.33 17.46
C ASN A 62 -6.71 5.49 16.59
N LEU A 63 -6.56 5.83 15.30
CA LEU A 63 -5.60 5.18 14.41
C LEU A 63 -4.16 5.46 14.85
N ARG A 64 -3.84 6.71 15.17
CA ARG A 64 -2.52 7.12 15.70
C ARG A 64 -2.22 6.47 17.04
N LYS A 65 -3.23 6.26 17.89
CA LYS A 65 -3.10 5.57 19.18
C LYS A 65 -2.96 4.05 19.01
N ALA A 66 -3.68 3.44 18.07
CA ALA A 66 -3.53 2.03 17.71
C ALA A 66 -2.15 1.76 17.08
N GLU A 67 -1.69 2.65 16.20
CA GLU A 67 -0.34 2.62 15.63
C GLU A 67 0.72 2.79 16.73
N GLN A 68 0.54 3.75 17.65
CA GLN A 68 1.45 3.93 18.80
C GLN A 68 1.45 2.75 19.78
N MET A 69 0.29 2.11 20.00
CA MET A 69 0.20 0.90 20.84
C MET A 69 0.91 -0.26 20.15
N GLY A 70 0.65 -0.47 18.86
CA GLY A 70 1.42 -1.41 18.04
C GLY A 70 2.92 -1.14 18.16
N MET A 71 3.37 0.07 17.87
CA MET A 71 4.79 0.48 17.95
C MET A 71 5.42 0.41 19.35
N LYS A 72 4.62 0.37 20.42
CA LYS A 72 5.08 0.18 21.80
C LYS A 72 5.28 -1.29 22.14
N ASP A 73 4.45 -2.18 21.58
CA ASP A 73 4.56 -3.63 21.74
C ASP A 73 5.50 -4.29 20.71
N LEU A 74 6.04 -3.51 19.77
CA LEU A 74 7.06 -3.95 18.82
C LEU A 74 8.41 -4.23 19.52
N SER A 75 8.97 -5.42 19.29
CA SER A 75 10.34 -5.81 19.66
C SER A 75 11.36 -4.82 19.08
N PRO A 76 12.52 -4.58 19.73
CA PRO A 76 13.50 -3.57 19.30
C PRO A 76 13.89 -3.68 17.81
N GLU A 77 14.05 -4.89 17.28
CA GLU A 77 14.34 -5.13 15.85
C GLU A 77 13.25 -4.61 14.89
N LEU A 78 11.99 -4.69 15.29
CA LEU A 78 10.87 -4.29 14.44
C LEU A 78 10.71 -2.76 14.42
N ARG A 79 11.17 -2.07 15.46
CA ARG A 79 11.20 -0.60 15.52
C ARG A 79 12.24 -0.02 14.57
N ASP A 80 13.44 -0.60 14.54
CA ASP A 80 14.49 -0.21 13.59
C ASP A 80 14.05 -0.44 12.15
N SER A 81 13.40 -1.58 11.87
CA SER A 81 12.87 -1.90 10.56
C SER A 81 11.80 -0.90 10.09
N VAL A 82 10.94 -0.42 10.99
CA VAL A 82 9.91 0.58 10.68
C VAL A 82 10.51 1.97 10.47
N GLU A 83 11.53 2.36 11.24
CA GLU A 83 12.26 3.62 11.05
C GLU A 83 13.00 3.64 9.70
N GLU A 84 13.62 2.52 9.31
CA GLU A 84 14.26 2.36 8.00
C GLU A 84 13.25 2.43 6.86
N LEU A 85 12.10 1.74 6.98
CA LEU A 85 11.01 1.85 6.01
C LEU A 85 10.48 3.29 5.89
N LYS A 86 10.33 4.00 7.01
CA LYS A 86 9.87 5.39 7.03
C LYS A 86 10.88 6.32 6.36
N LYS A 87 12.17 6.09 6.58
CA LYS A 87 13.26 6.83 5.95
C LYS A 87 13.30 6.59 4.44
N ALA A 88 13.19 5.32 4.02
CA ALA A 88 13.14 4.94 2.61
C ALA A 88 11.89 5.48 1.89
N ALA A 89 10.72 5.42 2.53
CA ALA A 89 9.49 6.00 1.99
C ALA A 89 9.59 7.54 1.84
N SER A 90 10.26 8.20 2.78
CA SER A 90 10.49 9.65 2.73
C SER A 90 11.46 10.04 1.60
N ASP A 91 12.45 9.20 1.32
CA ASP A 91 13.41 9.39 0.23
C ASP A 91 12.74 9.21 -1.14
N VAL A 92 11.88 8.20 -1.27
CA VAL A 92 11.09 7.92 -2.48
C VAL A 92 10.00 8.97 -2.75
N GLN A 93 9.59 9.75 -1.75
CA GLN A 93 8.66 10.89 -1.92
C GLN A 93 9.35 12.15 -2.49
N ARG A 94 10.69 12.24 -2.43
CA ARG A 94 11.46 13.41 -2.91
C ARG A 94 11.75 13.54 -4.42
N PRO A 95 11.67 12.52 -5.30
CA PRO A 95 12.06 12.66 -6.70
C PRO A 95 11.07 13.50 -7.54
N TYR A 96 9.96 13.98 -6.96
CA TYR A 96 9.04 14.92 -7.61
C TYR A 96 9.27 16.40 -7.27
N ALA A 97 10.11 16.72 -6.28
CA ALA A 97 10.37 18.11 -5.89
C ALA A 97 11.54 18.76 -6.65
N GLU A 98 12.47 17.97 -7.18
CA GLU A 98 13.75 18.49 -7.72
C GLU A 98 13.77 18.66 -9.25
N LYS A 99 12.69 18.30 -9.97
CA LYS A 99 12.67 18.27 -11.44
C LYS A 99 12.11 19.52 -12.12
N LYS A 100 12.32 20.72 -11.56
CA LYS A 100 11.82 21.98 -12.16
C LYS A 100 12.86 23.05 -12.52
N ASP A 101 14.15 22.84 -12.29
CA ASP A 101 15.15 23.90 -12.50
C ASP A 101 16.33 23.49 -13.38
N GLU A 102 16.11 22.86 -14.54
CA GLU A 102 17.15 22.78 -15.58
C GLU A 102 16.58 23.13 -16.96
N GLN A 103 16.57 24.44 -17.23
CA GLN A 103 16.48 25.03 -18.56
C GLN A 103 17.90 25.12 -19.16
N PRO A 104 18.19 24.54 -20.33
CA PRO A 104 19.53 24.54 -20.90
C PRO A 104 19.80 25.88 -21.60
N SER A 105 20.77 26.65 -21.09
CA SER A 105 21.25 27.88 -21.73
C SER A 105 22.73 27.78 -22.07
N ALA A 106 23.02 27.89 -23.38
CA ALA A 106 24.26 28.32 -24.06
C ALA A 106 25.56 27.54 -23.74
N THR A 107 26.07 26.68 -24.63
CA THR A 107 26.83 27.01 -25.86
C THR A 107 28.02 27.97 -25.65
N THR A 108 29.22 27.37 -25.59
CA THR A 108 30.49 27.80 -26.19
C THR A 108 31.10 29.14 -25.76
N SER A 109 32.19 29.10 -24.98
CA SER A 109 33.49 29.73 -25.33
C SER A 109 34.59 29.49 -24.28
N HIS A 110 35.85 29.44 -24.77
CA HIS A 110 37.15 29.61 -24.08
C HIS A 110 37.71 28.48 -23.18
N LYS A 111 39.00 28.09 -23.11
CA LYS A 111 40.27 28.18 -23.90
C LYS A 111 41.41 27.65 -22.98
N GLN A 112 42.47 27.06 -23.56
CA GLN A 112 43.82 26.77 -23.00
C GLN A 112 43.87 25.64 -21.95
N GLU A 113 44.83 24.70 -21.95
CA GLU A 113 46.22 24.67 -22.48
C GLU A 113 46.51 23.43 -23.36
#